data_AF-A0A2A5VAB9-F1
#
_entry.id   AF-A0A2A5VAB9-F1
#
_cell.length_a   1.000
_cell.length_b   1.000
_cell.length_c   1.000
_cell.angle_alpha   90.00
_cell.angle_beta   90.00
_cell.angle_gamma   90.00
#
_symmetry.space_group_name_H-M   'P 1'
#
loop_
_entity.id
_entity.type
_entity.pdbx_description
1 polymer ?
#
loop_
_entity_poly.entity_id
_entity_poly.type
_entity_poly.pdbx_seq_one_letter_code
_entity_poly.pdbx_strand_id
1 'polypeptide(L)'
;MVKKINTHPFVDYALLIFFSFSINYYYSSIGVLPQDTFAYFDTAYRILDGSVPFKDYWTVSGPFIDYFQALIFYIFGISWKTYIINGSVLNTLITIIFFYTIRNFNQDRLHSLFYALCFSILANPSMGTPFPDHYSTFLSLMGIFFFLIAIKKQKKIFWFLVPVCFFFGFLSKQSPSSYILLTLLISMIIYAKYSRDLSFIKYFFISSLFCLSFLFVFFYFNKINLEQFIYQYILFPQTIAAERIDSYKTTFNGIFLQFKFIYIFFILLLIILFTSKKLFKENYKFLYSIILIMLTVVLIFHQVVTKNFIFIFFLIPMLASLIQLNIPNSYKYRNLAISVLIISTFFLTLKYHLRFNEERKMLNLENINLKKNIDAELIHPSLKGLQWITYDYQNEPSAEIALIKESMTEIEQDKSKKMILTGYLFFSAALNENLNNPSRWPSLQDASNPDKENPYYGIYKRFVKNLIISKKIETLYSSKDNKEDIFKEIFEKNCRNTKEINDFLTKHDIKNCIK
;
A
#
# COMPACT_ATOMS: atom_id res chain seq x y z
N MET A 1 4.21 -36.46 -35.52
CA MET A 1 4.65 -35.05 -35.67
C MET A 1 4.46 -34.35 -34.32
N VAL A 2 5.48 -34.37 -33.46
CA VAL A 2 5.40 -33.75 -32.13
C VAL A 2 5.52 -32.24 -32.31
N LYS A 3 4.42 -31.50 -32.08
CA LYS A 3 4.45 -30.03 -32.00
C LYS A 3 5.44 -29.67 -30.89
N LYS A 4 6.62 -29.15 -31.23
CA LYS A 4 7.52 -28.52 -30.24
C LYS A 4 6.72 -27.43 -29.53
N ILE A 5 6.29 -27.70 -28.30
CA ILE A 5 5.69 -26.69 -27.44
C ILE A 5 6.76 -25.63 -27.23
N ASN A 6 6.47 -24.38 -27.61
CA ASN A 6 7.36 -23.26 -27.34
C ASN A 6 7.31 -22.98 -25.82
N THR A 7 8.22 -23.58 -25.06
CA THR A 7 8.27 -23.52 -23.59
C THR A 7 8.77 -22.17 -23.06
N HIS A 8 9.35 -21.33 -23.92
CA HIS A 8 9.97 -20.07 -23.53
C HIS A 8 9.06 -19.10 -22.75
N PRO A 9 7.78 -18.88 -23.13
CA PRO A 9 6.91 -17.99 -22.36
C PRO A 9 6.62 -18.52 -20.94
N PHE A 10 6.50 -19.83 -20.76
CA PHE A 10 6.23 -20.43 -19.46
C PHE A 10 7.42 -20.22 -18.50
N VAL A 11 8.64 -20.38 -19.00
CA VAL A 11 9.86 -20.14 -18.24
C VAL A 11 9.96 -18.67 -17.78
N ASP A 12 9.61 -17.72 -18.64
CA ASP A 12 9.61 -16.29 -18.27
C ASP A 12 8.64 -15.99 -17.12
N TYR A 13 7.42 -16.52 -17.19
CA TYR A 13 6.45 -16.35 -16.11
C TYR A 13 6.90 -17.01 -14.82
N ALA A 14 7.44 -18.23 -14.86
CA ALA A 14 7.96 -18.90 -13.68
C ALA A 14 9.12 -18.14 -13.04
N LEU A 15 10.04 -17.62 -13.86
CA LEU A 15 11.16 -16.79 -13.39
C LEU A 15 10.67 -15.50 -12.75
N LEU A 16 9.71 -14.81 -13.38
CA LEU A 16 9.13 -13.60 -12.81
C LEU A 16 8.37 -13.87 -11.51
N ILE A 17 7.58 -14.95 -11.45
CA ILE A 17 6.89 -15.37 -10.22
C ILE A 17 7.89 -15.54 -9.09
N PHE A 18 8.89 -16.39 -9.30
CA PHE A 18 9.89 -16.68 -8.28
C PHE A 18 10.65 -15.42 -7.87
N PHE A 19 11.23 -14.68 -8.82
CA PHE A 19 12.06 -13.52 -8.53
C PHE A 19 11.29 -12.39 -7.83
N SER A 20 10.13 -12.00 -8.37
CA SER A 20 9.32 -10.90 -7.82
C SER A 20 8.75 -11.21 -6.44
N PHE A 21 8.44 -12.48 -6.18
CA PHE A 21 8.00 -12.95 -4.87
C PHE A 21 9.19 -12.91 -3.89
N SER A 22 10.29 -13.57 -4.23
CA SER A 22 11.46 -13.71 -3.35
C SER A 22 12.09 -12.37 -2.98
N ILE A 23 12.19 -11.42 -3.91
CA ILE A 23 12.78 -10.12 -3.60
C ILE A 23 11.93 -9.34 -2.60
N ASN A 24 10.61 -9.31 -2.77
CA ASN A 24 9.74 -8.65 -1.79
C ASN A 24 9.77 -9.38 -0.45
N TYR A 25 9.68 -10.71 -0.48
CA TYR A 25 9.70 -11.55 0.72
C TYR A 25 10.96 -11.31 1.56
N TYR A 26 12.14 -11.23 0.91
CA TYR A 26 13.40 -10.94 1.57
C TYR A 26 13.40 -9.57 2.27
N TYR A 27 13.09 -8.49 1.55
CA TYR A 27 13.12 -7.14 2.13
C TYR A 27 12.02 -6.89 3.16
N SER A 28 10.92 -7.65 3.10
CA SER A 28 9.86 -7.54 4.11
C SER A 28 10.38 -7.81 5.51
N SER A 29 11.36 -8.71 5.67
CA SER A 29 11.90 -9.14 6.96
C SER A 29 13.01 -8.27 7.54
N ILE A 30 13.32 -7.09 6.97
CA ILE A 30 14.46 -6.27 7.39
C ILE A 30 13.99 -4.96 8.00
N GLY A 31 14.10 -4.85 9.32
CA GLY A 31 13.74 -3.67 10.09
C GLY A 31 12.25 -3.41 10.16
N VAL A 32 11.85 -2.57 11.12
CA VAL A 32 10.44 -2.26 11.36
C VAL A 32 10.23 -0.78 11.64
N LEU A 33 9.12 -0.27 11.13
CA LEU A 33 8.47 0.94 11.59
C LEU A 33 7.18 0.46 12.27
N PRO A 34 7.16 0.22 13.59
CA PRO A 34 6.16 -0.63 14.23
C PRO A 34 4.71 -0.37 13.79
N GLN A 35 4.30 0.90 13.82
CA GLN A 35 2.95 1.34 13.46
C GLN A 35 2.55 0.94 12.03
N ASP A 36 3.40 1.18 11.04
CA ASP A 36 3.10 0.90 9.63
C ASP A 36 3.41 -0.54 9.23
N THR A 37 4.44 -1.13 9.81
CA THR A 37 4.85 -2.51 9.54
C THR A 37 3.77 -3.49 9.97
N PHE A 38 3.16 -3.27 11.14
CA PHE A 38 2.25 -4.23 11.78
C PHE A 38 0.75 -3.87 11.68
N ALA A 39 0.39 -2.72 11.10
CA ALA A 39 -1.01 -2.29 10.96
C ALA A 39 -1.97 -3.40 10.49
N TYR A 40 -1.61 -4.10 9.42
CA TYR A 40 -2.42 -5.20 8.87
C TYR A 40 -2.13 -6.56 9.50
N PHE A 41 -1.11 -6.67 10.36
CA PHE A 41 -0.87 -7.85 11.17
C PHE A 41 -1.92 -7.92 12.29
N ASP A 42 -2.08 -6.83 13.06
CA ASP A 42 -3.10 -6.72 14.11
C ASP A 42 -4.51 -6.84 13.56
N THR A 43 -4.87 -6.03 12.55
CA THR A 43 -6.26 -5.99 12.10
C THR A 43 -6.71 -7.28 11.43
N ALA A 44 -5.82 -7.96 10.72
CA ALA A 44 -6.14 -9.27 10.14
C ALA A 44 -6.33 -10.35 11.22
N TYR A 45 -5.48 -10.37 12.25
CA TYR A 45 -5.69 -11.23 13.41
C TYR A 45 -7.04 -10.95 14.07
N ARG A 46 -7.35 -9.67 14.32
CA ARG A 46 -8.59 -9.24 14.95
C ARG A 46 -9.82 -9.55 14.11
N ILE A 47 -9.72 -9.56 12.78
CA ILE A 47 -10.80 -10.02 11.89
C ILE A 47 -11.09 -11.51 12.08
N LEU A 48 -10.05 -12.34 12.25
CA LEU A 48 -10.26 -13.75 12.57
C LEU A 48 -10.93 -13.93 13.94
N ASP A 49 -10.71 -13.00 14.86
CA ASP A 49 -11.40 -12.90 16.14
C ASP A 49 -12.76 -12.16 16.06
N GLY A 50 -13.24 -11.81 14.86
CA GLY A 50 -14.58 -11.24 14.63
C GLY A 50 -14.69 -9.72 14.69
N SER A 51 -13.57 -8.99 14.74
CA SER A 51 -13.56 -7.51 14.60
C SER A 51 -13.82 -7.08 13.16
N VAL A 52 -14.45 -5.93 13.00
CA VAL A 52 -14.81 -5.37 11.69
C VAL A 52 -14.28 -3.94 11.55
N PRO A 53 -13.56 -3.59 10.45
CA PRO A 53 -13.15 -2.22 10.18
C PRO A 53 -14.33 -1.24 10.16
N PHE A 54 -14.08 0.02 10.58
CA PHE A 54 -15.08 1.09 10.75
C PHE A 54 -16.07 0.90 11.91
N LYS A 55 -16.24 -0.32 12.39
CA LYS A 55 -17.15 -0.65 13.50
C LYS A 55 -16.39 -0.87 14.80
N ASP A 56 -15.36 -1.72 14.77
CA ASP A 56 -14.64 -2.18 15.95
C ASP A 56 -13.28 -1.48 16.16
N TYR A 57 -12.87 -0.67 15.18
CA TYR A 57 -11.72 0.25 15.23
C TYR A 57 -11.85 1.33 14.15
N TRP A 58 -11.26 2.49 14.43
CA TRP A 58 -11.18 3.62 13.52
C TRP A 58 -10.16 3.35 12.42
N THR A 59 -10.52 3.62 11.17
CA THR A 59 -9.58 3.51 10.05
C THR A 59 -9.90 4.46 8.90
N VAL A 60 -8.86 5.11 8.38
CA VAL A 60 -8.92 5.99 7.20
C VAL A 60 -8.63 5.30 5.88
N SER A 61 -8.22 4.02 5.95
CA SER A 61 -7.97 3.19 4.77
C SER A 61 -8.91 1.98 4.77
N GLY A 62 -9.09 1.38 3.60
CA GLY A 62 -10.27 0.54 3.38
C GLY A 62 -10.07 -0.88 3.91
N PRO A 63 -11.11 -1.73 3.81
CA PRO A 63 -11.12 -3.06 4.43
C PRO A 63 -10.42 -4.13 3.57
N PHE A 64 -10.07 -3.85 2.31
CA PHE A 64 -9.60 -4.90 1.39
C PHE A 64 -8.35 -5.62 1.92
N ILE A 65 -7.37 -4.85 2.39
CA ILE A 65 -6.09 -5.40 2.85
C ILE A 65 -6.29 -6.23 4.13
N ASP A 66 -7.13 -5.77 5.06
CA ASP A 66 -7.38 -6.50 6.31
C ASP A 66 -7.96 -7.89 6.03
N TYR A 67 -9.02 -7.98 5.20
CA TYR A 67 -9.65 -9.25 4.89
C TYR A 67 -8.79 -10.14 3.99
N PHE A 68 -8.02 -9.55 3.07
CA PHE A 68 -7.08 -10.33 2.27
C PHE A 68 -5.98 -10.94 3.14
N GLN A 69 -5.45 -10.18 4.09
CA GLN A 69 -4.46 -10.68 5.04
C GLN A 69 -5.08 -11.71 6.01
N ALA A 70 -6.31 -11.49 6.48
CA ALA A 70 -7.01 -12.43 7.35
C ALA A 70 -7.23 -13.77 6.65
N LEU A 71 -7.60 -13.77 5.36
CA LEU A 71 -7.71 -14.99 4.56
C LEU A 71 -6.38 -15.75 4.49
N ILE A 72 -5.26 -15.04 4.30
CA ILE A 72 -3.93 -15.66 4.25
C ILE A 72 -3.57 -16.25 5.63
N PHE A 73 -3.85 -15.54 6.73
CA PHE A 73 -3.67 -16.08 8.08
C PHE A 73 -4.57 -17.28 8.38
N TYR A 74 -5.81 -17.28 7.90
CA TYR A 74 -6.72 -18.41 8.05
C TYR A 74 -6.18 -19.68 7.37
N ILE A 75 -5.59 -19.55 6.17
CA ILE A 75 -5.09 -20.68 5.40
C ILE A 75 -3.73 -21.19 5.92
N PHE A 76 -2.81 -20.29 6.27
CA PHE A 76 -1.42 -20.63 6.56
C PHE A 76 -0.99 -20.41 8.01
N GLY A 77 -1.92 -20.00 8.89
CA GLY A 77 -1.65 -19.68 10.29
C GLY A 77 -1.08 -18.27 10.50
N ILE A 78 -1.23 -17.75 11.71
CA ILE A 78 -0.78 -16.40 12.10
C ILE A 78 0.73 -16.44 12.40
N SER A 79 1.53 -15.89 11.49
CA SER A 79 2.97 -15.73 11.67
C SER A 79 3.51 -14.61 10.78
N TRP A 80 4.71 -14.13 11.09
CA TRP A 80 5.42 -13.16 10.26
C TRP A 80 5.64 -13.65 8.83
N LYS A 81 6.08 -14.90 8.68
CA LYS A 81 6.27 -15.53 7.36
C LYS A 81 4.98 -15.53 6.55
N THR A 82 3.85 -15.82 7.19
CA THR A 82 2.54 -15.77 6.55
C THR A 82 2.13 -14.34 6.19
N TYR A 83 2.44 -13.37 7.05
CA TYR A 83 2.10 -11.97 6.84
C TYR A 83 2.74 -11.41 5.56
N ILE A 84 4.02 -11.68 5.36
CA ILE A 84 4.78 -11.13 4.22
C ILE A 84 4.49 -11.82 2.88
N ILE A 85 3.74 -12.94 2.87
CA ILE A 85 3.23 -13.55 1.63
C ILE A 85 2.35 -12.56 0.88
N ASN A 86 1.53 -11.77 1.58
CA ASN A 86 0.56 -10.87 0.97
C ASN A 86 1.21 -9.80 0.08
N GLY A 87 2.16 -9.03 0.63
CA GLY A 87 2.93 -8.05 -0.13
C GLY A 87 3.71 -8.68 -1.29
N SER A 88 4.20 -9.91 -1.10
CA SER A 88 4.97 -10.63 -2.12
C SER A 88 4.08 -11.10 -3.27
N VAL A 89 2.88 -11.60 -2.98
CA VAL A 89 1.86 -11.94 -3.97
C VAL A 89 1.45 -10.71 -4.77
N LEU A 90 1.20 -9.57 -4.11
CA LEU A 90 0.86 -8.34 -4.82
C LEU A 90 1.97 -7.93 -5.78
N ASN A 91 3.24 -7.93 -5.33
CA ASN A 91 4.40 -7.59 -6.16
C ASN A 91 4.50 -8.50 -7.40
N THR A 92 4.25 -9.79 -7.22
CA THR A 92 4.24 -10.77 -8.30
C THR A 92 3.10 -10.53 -9.28
N LEU A 93 1.87 -10.32 -8.79
CA LEU A 93 0.71 -10.09 -9.65
C LEU A 93 0.90 -8.85 -10.54
N ILE A 94 1.31 -7.72 -9.97
CA ILE A 94 1.52 -6.50 -10.76
C ILE A 94 2.66 -6.68 -11.78
N THR A 95 3.73 -7.38 -11.41
CA THR A 95 4.88 -7.64 -12.30
C THR A 95 4.49 -8.50 -13.51
N ILE A 96 3.72 -9.58 -13.27
CA ILE A 96 3.24 -10.48 -14.34
C ILE A 96 2.30 -9.75 -15.29
N ILE A 97 1.39 -8.93 -14.75
CA ILE A 97 0.45 -8.15 -15.56
C ILE A 97 1.20 -7.09 -16.36
N PHE A 98 2.20 -6.43 -15.78
CA PHE A 98 3.06 -5.49 -16.51
C PHE A 98 3.79 -6.19 -17.66
N PHE A 99 4.47 -7.31 -17.40
CA PHE A 99 5.13 -8.14 -18.42
C PHE A 99 4.16 -8.56 -19.53
N TYR A 100 3.00 -9.09 -19.15
CA TYR A 100 1.97 -9.50 -20.11
C TYR A 100 1.48 -8.31 -20.94
N THR A 101 1.30 -7.13 -20.33
CA THR A 101 0.88 -5.92 -21.04
C THR A 101 1.88 -5.54 -22.11
N ILE A 102 3.16 -5.33 -21.76
CA ILE A 102 4.17 -4.88 -22.73
C ILE A 102 4.42 -5.92 -23.84
N ARG A 103 4.31 -7.22 -23.54
CA ARG A 103 4.37 -8.29 -24.56
C ARG A 103 3.23 -8.21 -25.58
N ASN A 104 2.02 -7.82 -25.14
CA ASN A 104 0.87 -7.62 -26.05
C ASN A 104 0.99 -6.37 -26.93
N PHE A 105 1.88 -5.43 -26.58
CA PHE A 105 2.26 -4.30 -27.44
C PHE A 105 3.47 -4.61 -28.33
N ASN A 106 3.81 -5.90 -28.49
CA ASN A 106 4.87 -6.43 -29.35
C ASN A 106 6.29 -6.01 -28.91
N GLN A 107 6.50 -5.76 -27.62
CA GLN A 107 7.86 -5.59 -27.09
C GLN A 107 8.62 -6.92 -27.18
N ASP A 108 9.91 -6.88 -27.51
CA ASP A 108 10.76 -8.07 -27.54
C ASP A 108 10.79 -8.80 -26.18
N ARG A 109 10.99 -10.13 -26.22
CA ARG A 109 10.85 -11.02 -25.05
C ARG A 109 11.86 -10.66 -23.98
N LEU A 110 13.15 -10.60 -24.34
CA LEU A 110 14.23 -10.38 -23.39
C LEU A 110 14.16 -8.97 -22.80
N HIS A 111 13.82 -7.98 -23.62
CA HIS A 111 13.58 -6.63 -23.16
C HIS A 111 12.39 -6.54 -22.20
N SER A 112 11.30 -7.25 -22.50
CA SER A 112 10.12 -7.30 -21.62
C SER A 112 10.48 -7.92 -20.28
N LEU A 113 11.25 -9.02 -20.30
CA LEU A 113 11.70 -9.70 -19.10
C LEU A 113 12.59 -8.79 -18.25
N PHE A 114 13.55 -8.12 -18.88
CA PHE A 114 14.42 -7.13 -18.23
C PHE A 114 13.62 -6.01 -17.54
N TYR A 115 12.70 -5.36 -18.25
CA TYR A 115 11.90 -4.28 -17.67
C TYR A 115 10.99 -4.77 -16.55
N ALA A 116 10.42 -5.97 -16.66
CA ALA A 116 9.59 -6.55 -15.62
C ALA A 116 10.40 -6.89 -14.35
N LEU A 117 11.63 -7.39 -14.50
CA LEU A 117 12.54 -7.61 -13.37
C LEU A 117 12.87 -6.28 -12.67
N CYS A 118 13.30 -5.26 -13.42
CA CYS A 118 13.55 -3.92 -12.87
C CYS A 118 12.31 -3.33 -12.19
N PHE A 119 11.13 -3.51 -12.78
CA PHE A 119 9.87 -3.08 -12.20
C PHE A 119 9.62 -3.76 -10.85
N SER A 120 9.79 -5.09 -10.77
CA SER A 120 9.56 -5.84 -9.53
C SER A 120 10.50 -5.46 -8.38
N ILE A 121 11.72 -4.99 -8.69
CA ILE A 121 12.69 -4.51 -7.71
C ILE A 121 12.26 -3.17 -7.10
N LEU A 122 11.71 -2.27 -7.93
CA LEU A 122 11.34 -0.90 -7.56
C LEU A 122 9.88 -0.73 -7.12
N ALA A 123 9.09 -1.80 -7.14
CA ALA A 123 7.69 -1.79 -6.76
C ALA A 123 7.52 -1.98 -5.24
N ASN A 124 6.94 -3.10 -4.80
CA ASN A 124 6.62 -3.32 -3.39
C ASN A 124 7.80 -3.53 -2.42
N PRO A 125 9.00 -3.99 -2.81
CA PRO A 125 10.08 -4.26 -1.87
C PRO A 125 10.49 -3.08 -0.97
N SER A 126 10.29 -1.85 -1.44
CA SER A 126 10.51 -0.62 -0.66
C SER A 126 9.83 -0.65 0.71
N MET A 127 8.58 -1.12 0.77
CA MET A 127 7.87 -1.39 2.02
C MET A 127 8.04 -2.85 2.46
N GLY A 128 7.84 -3.79 1.52
CA GLY A 128 7.82 -5.23 1.77
C GLY A 128 6.47 -5.75 2.27
N THR A 129 5.94 -5.15 3.34
CA THR A 129 4.66 -5.54 3.97
C THR A 129 3.45 -4.91 3.29
N PRO A 130 2.21 -5.34 3.61
CA PRO A 130 1.00 -4.68 3.14
C PRO A 130 0.95 -3.20 3.51
N PHE A 131 0.75 -2.33 2.52
CA PHE A 131 0.67 -0.88 2.74
C PHE A 131 -0.36 -0.21 1.82
N PRO A 132 -1.20 0.71 2.33
CA PRO A 132 -2.40 1.15 1.61
C PRO A 132 -2.10 1.87 0.31
N ASP A 133 -1.05 2.72 0.29
CA ASP A 133 -0.69 3.48 -0.91
C ASP A 133 -0.19 2.57 -2.04
N HIS A 134 0.63 1.57 -1.73
CA HIS A 134 1.12 0.58 -2.69
C HIS A 134 -0.04 -0.24 -3.24
N TYR A 135 -0.90 -0.78 -2.38
CA TYR A 135 -2.03 -1.61 -2.80
C TYR A 135 -3.00 -0.84 -3.69
N SER A 136 -3.39 0.36 -3.27
CA SER A 136 -4.27 1.22 -4.06
C SER A 136 -3.66 1.56 -5.42
N THR A 137 -2.37 1.92 -5.45
CA THR A 137 -1.66 2.24 -6.69
C THR A 137 -1.55 1.03 -7.61
N PHE A 138 -1.10 -0.12 -7.09
CA PHE A 138 -0.87 -1.32 -7.91
C PHE A 138 -2.18 -1.93 -8.39
N LEU A 139 -3.23 -2.00 -7.57
CA LEU A 139 -4.54 -2.49 -8.03
C LEU A 139 -5.12 -1.57 -9.12
N SER A 140 -5.04 -0.25 -8.94
CA SER A 140 -5.49 0.70 -9.96
C SER A 140 -4.64 0.61 -11.25
N LEU A 141 -3.33 0.38 -11.11
CA LEU A 141 -2.42 0.16 -12.23
C LEU A 141 -2.72 -1.14 -12.98
N MET A 142 -3.09 -2.23 -12.26
CA MET A 142 -3.62 -3.45 -12.89
C MET A 142 -4.87 -3.14 -13.71
N GLY A 143 -5.76 -2.28 -13.20
CA GLY A 143 -6.91 -1.79 -13.95
C GLY A 143 -6.53 -1.07 -15.25
N ILE A 144 -5.54 -0.18 -15.21
CA ILE A 144 -4.99 0.49 -16.41
C ILE A 144 -4.38 -0.52 -17.39
N PHE A 145 -3.62 -1.50 -16.89
CA PHE A 145 -3.05 -2.56 -17.72
C PHE A 145 -4.13 -3.43 -18.37
N PHE A 146 -5.18 -3.82 -17.62
CA PHE A 146 -6.32 -4.53 -18.19
C PHE A 146 -7.07 -3.68 -19.21
N PHE A 147 -7.24 -2.38 -18.99
CA PHE A 147 -7.79 -1.47 -19.99
C PHE A 147 -6.97 -1.48 -21.30
N LEU A 148 -5.64 -1.35 -21.20
CA LEU A 148 -4.73 -1.41 -22.35
C LEU A 148 -4.80 -2.76 -23.09
N ILE A 149 -4.84 -3.86 -22.34
CA ILE A 149 -4.99 -5.20 -22.91
C ILE A 149 -6.36 -5.38 -23.55
N ALA A 150 -7.43 -4.84 -22.94
CA ALA A 150 -8.79 -4.92 -23.45
C ALA A 150 -8.89 -4.20 -24.80
N ILE A 151 -8.32 -3.00 -24.90
CA ILE A 151 -8.22 -2.25 -26.16
C ILE A 151 -7.47 -3.06 -27.23
N LYS A 152 -6.37 -3.71 -26.85
CA LYS A 152 -5.51 -4.43 -27.80
C LYS A 152 -6.09 -5.78 -28.24
N LYS A 153 -6.77 -6.51 -27.35
CA LYS A 153 -7.27 -7.87 -27.60
C LYS A 153 -8.78 -7.97 -27.80
N GLN A 154 -9.53 -6.93 -27.48
CA GLN A 154 -10.99 -6.90 -27.52
C GLN A 154 -11.68 -8.05 -26.75
N LYS A 155 -11.03 -8.55 -25.69
CA LYS A 155 -11.60 -9.60 -24.84
C LYS A 155 -12.43 -9.00 -23.69
N LYS A 156 -13.69 -9.42 -23.61
CA LYS A 156 -14.70 -8.97 -22.64
C LYS A 156 -14.24 -9.01 -21.18
N ILE A 157 -13.51 -10.07 -20.80
CA ILE A 157 -13.03 -10.25 -19.43
C ILE A 157 -12.14 -9.09 -18.96
N PHE A 158 -11.28 -8.53 -19.83
CA PHE A 158 -10.41 -7.44 -19.42
C PHE A 158 -11.20 -6.14 -19.20
N TRP A 159 -12.24 -5.88 -19.98
CA TRP A 159 -13.15 -4.75 -19.73
C TRP A 159 -13.86 -4.89 -18.38
N PHE A 160 -14.31 -6.10 -18.04
CA PHE A 160 -14.95 -6.39 -16.75
C PHE A 160 -13.99 -6.27 -15.56
N LEU A 161 -12.72 -6.63 -15.72
CA LEU A 161 -11.74 -6.56 -14.63
C LEU A 161 -11.29 -5.13 -14.29
N VAL A 162 -11.46 -4.15 -15.20
CA VAL A 162 -11.02 -2.77 -14.93
C VAL A 162 -11.72 -2.19 -13.69
N PRO A 163 -13.06 -2.13 -13.60
CA PRO A 163 -13.71 -1.54 -12.42
C PRO A 163 -13.49 -2.37 -11.16
N VAL A 164 -13.35 -3.71 -11.26
CA VAL A 164 -13.00 -4.57 -10.11
C VAL A 164 -11.64 -4.17 -9.51
N CYS A 165 -10.64 -3.95 -10.35
CA CYS A 165 -9.32 -3.49 -9.91
C CYS A 165 -9.38 -2.11 -9.23
N PHE A 166 -10.12 -1.16 -9.80
CA PHE A 166 -10.30 0.16 -9.19
C PHE A 166 -11.13 0.11 -7.91
N PHE A 167 -12.10 -0.81 -7.81
CA PHE A 167 -12.89 -1.02 -6.60
C PHE A 167 -12.02 -1.50 -5.44
N PHE A 168 -11.19 -2.53 -5.64
CA PHE A 168 -10.26 -2.98 -4.61
C PHE A 168 -9.11 -2.00 -4.36
N GLY A 169 -8.67 -1.28 -5.39
CA GLY A 169 -7.72 -0.18 -5.25
C GLY A 169 -8.29 0.94 -4.37
N PHE A 170 -9.54 1.33 -4.63
CA PHE A 170 -10.28 2.27 -3.80
C PHE A 170 -10.35 1.74 -2.37
N LEU A 171 -10.92 0.55 -2.13
CA LEU A 171 -11.01 -0.11 -0.81
C LEU A 171 -9.67 -0.49 -0.16
N SER A 172 -8.54 -0.20 -0.79
CA SER A 172 -7.23 -0.16 -0.14
C SER A 172 -6.96 1.26 0.35
N LYS A 173 -6.99 2.24 -0.56
CA LYS A 173 -6.91 3.67 -0.26
C LYS A 173 -7.56 4.49 -1.38
N GLN A 174 -8.27 5.54 -1.01
CA GLN A 174 -9.01 6.42 -1.90
C GLN A 174 -8.06 7.28 -2.74
N SER A 175 -7.00 7.85 -2.13
CA SER A 175 -6.20 8.89 -2.79
C SER A 175 -5.49 8.43 -4.07
N PRO A 176 -4.69 7.34 -4.10
CA PRO A 176 -4.04 6.94 -5.35
C PRO A 176 -5.07 6.46 -6.38
N SER A 177 -6.05 5.65 -5.96
CA SER A 177 -7.09 5.12 -6.84
C SER A 177 -7.91 6.22 -7.52
N SER A 178 -8.34 7.24 -6.78
CA SER A 178 -9.14 8.36 -7.32
C SER A 178 -8.38 9.16 -8.37
N TYR A 179 -7.10 9.44 -8.13
CA TYR A 179 -6.30 10.16 -9.12
C TYR A 179 -6.03 9.32 -10.37
N ILE A 180 -5.74 8.02 -10.21
CA ILE A 180 -5.53 7.12 -11.36
C ILE A 180 -6.85 6.89 -12.12
N LEU A 181 -8.00 6.92 -11.43
CA LEU A 181 -9.32 6.80 -12.03
C LEU A 181 -9.59 7.96 -13.00
N LEU A 182 -9.16 9.18 -12.67
CA LEU A 182 -9.23 10.31 -13.59
C LEU A 182 -8.48 10.02 -14.90
N THR A 183 -7.30 9.41 -14.82
CA THR A 183 -6.53 8.97 -15.99
C THR A 183 -7.34 7.96 -16.81
N LEU A 184 -7.98 6.97 -16.17
CA LEU A 184 -8.82 5.99 -16.85
C LEU A 184 -10.02 6.65 -17.55
N LEU A 185 -10.75 7.53 -16.88
CA LEU A 185 -11.95 8.18 -17.42
C LEU A 185 -11.63 9.00 -18.67
N ILE A 186 -10.57 9.81 -18.63
CA ILE A 186 -10.09 10.57 -19.79
C ILE A 186 -9.70 9.61 -20.93
N SER A 187 -9.02 8.52 -20.59
CA SER A 187 -8.58 7.51 -21.57
C SER A 187 -9.75 6.77 -22.22
N MET A 188 -10.84 6.52 -21.48
CA MET A 188 -12.08 5.96 -22.01
C MET A 188 -12.75 6.90 -23.01
N ILE A 189 -12.82 8.21 -22.70
CA ILE A 189 -13.38 9.22 -23.61
C ILE A 189 -12.55 9.28 -24.90
N ILE A 190 -11.22 9.32 -24.77
CA ILE A 190 -10.29 9.25 -25.89
C ILE A 190 -10.58 7.98 -26.70
N TYR A 191 -10.54 6.80 -26.09
CA TYR A 191 -10.77 5.53 -26.77
C TYR A 191 -12.13 5.48 -27.49
N ALA A 192 -13.22 5.91 -26.84
CA ALA A 192 -14.56 5.96 -27.43
C ALA A 192 -14.62 6.83 -28.68
N LYS A 193 -14.04 8.04 -28.62
CA LYS A 193 -13.99 8.97 -29.75
C LYS A 193 -13.26 8.37 -30.96
N TYR A 194 -12.18 7.64 -30.72
CA TYR A 194 -11.34 7.11 -31.79
C TYR A 194 -11.78 5.75 -32.33
N SER A 195 -12.13 4.82 -31.45
CA SER A 195 -12.61 3.48 -31.86
C SER A 195 -14.03 3.52 -32.41
N ARG A 196 -14.82 4.55 -32.06
CA ARG A 196 -16.28 4.62 -32.29
C ARG A 196 -17.03 3.42 -31.70
N ASP A 197 -16.42 2.72 -30.75
CA ASP A 197 -17.00 1.56 -30.07
C ASP A 197 -17.31 1.91 -28.62
N LEU A 198 -18.58 1.80 -28.25
CA LEU A 198 -19.08 2.01 -26.89
C LEU A 198 -19.46 0.69 -26.20
N SER A 199 -19.17 -0.45 -26.83
CA SER A 199 -19.51 -1.78 -26.30
C SER A 199 -18.84 -2.09 -24.96
N PHE A 200 -17.74 -1.40 -24.63
CA PHE A 200 -17.05 -1.54 -23.35
C PHE A 200 -17.86 -0.97 -22.16
N ILE A 201 -18.71 0.02 -22.39
CA ILE A 201 -19.50 0.71 -21.35
C ILE A 201 -20.40 -0.29 -20.61
N LYS A 202 -21.02 -1.24 -21.32
CA LYS A 202 -21.89 -2.23 -20.66
C LYS A 202 -21.12 -3.12 -19.68
N TYR A 203 -19.87 -3.50 -19.99
CA TYR A 203 -19.07 -4.32 -19.09
C TYR A 203 -18.61 -3.51 -17.88
N PHE A 204 -18.32 -2.22 -18.08
CA PHE A 204 -18.03 -1.30 -16.98
C PHE A 204 -19.24 -1.16 -16.05
N PHE A 205 -20.43 -0.95 -16.61
CA PHE A 205 -21.67 -0.85 -15.84
C PHE A 205 -21.95 -2.14 -15.05
N ILE A 206 -21.89 -3.30 -15.69
CA ILE A 206 -22.11 -4.61 -15.04
C ILE A 206 -21.10 -4.84 -13.91
N SER A 207 -19.82 -4.55 -14.16
CA SER A 207 -18.76 -4.72 -13.17
C SER A 207 -18.90 -3.75 -11.99
N SER A 208 -19.20 -2.47 -12.24
CA SER A 208 -19.45 -1.49 -11.19
C SER A 208 -20.68 -1.86 -10.35
N LEU A 209 -21.77 -2.31 -10.99
CA LEU A 209 -22.96 -2.80 -10.27
C LEU A 209 -22.60 -4.00 -9.39
N PHE A 210 -21.85 -4.98 -9.92
CA PHE A 210 -21.35 -6.11 -9.15
C PHE A 210 -20.52 -5.66 -7.93
N CYS A 211 -19.59 -4.71 -8.10
CA CYS A 211 -18.77 -4.19 -7.02
C CYS A 211 -19.60 -3.47 -5.94
N LEU A 212 -20.57 -2.65 -6.35
CA LEU A 212 -21.48 -1.95 -5.42
C LEU A 212 -22.37 -2.93 -4.66
N SER A 213 -22.97 -3.90 -5.36
CA SER A 213 -23.75 -4.97 -4.72
C SER A 213 -22.90 -5.74 -3.71
N PHE A 214 -21.67 -6.10 -4.06
CA PHE A 214 -20.73 -6.75 -3.14
C PHE A 214 -20.45 -5.87 -1.90
N LEU A 215 -20.22 -4.57 -2.07
CA LEU A 215 -19.97 -3.64 -0.96
C LEU A 215 -21.18 -3.55 -0.01
N PHE A 216 -22.39 -3.41 -0.54
CA PHE A 216 -23.60 -3.34 0.29
C PHE A 216 -23.88 -4.64 1.03
N VAL A 217 -23.69 -5.78 0.35
CA VAL A 217 -23.79 -7.10 0.97
C VAL A 217 -22.75 -7.25 2.08
N PHE A 218 -21.52 -6.81 1.84
CA PHE A 218 -20.45 -6.80 2.84
C PHE A 218 -20.81 -5.94 4.07
N PHE A 219 -21.35 -4.73 3.88
CA PHE A 219 -21.79 -3.86 4.98
C PHE A 219 -22.94 -4.47 5.77
N TYR A 220 -23.92 -5.06 5.07
CA TYR A 220 -25.07 -5.71 5.70
C TYR A 220 -24.63 -6.87 6.61
N PHE A 221 -23.83 -7.81 6.09
CA PHE A 221 -23.40 -8.97 6.87
C PHE A 221 -22.49 -8.61 8.04
N ASN A 222 -21.61 -7.60 7.87
CA ASN A 222 -20.70 -7.17 8.93
C ASN A 222 -21.31 -6.11 9.87
N LYS A 223 -22.57 -5.70 9.62
CA LYS A 223 -23.28 -4.67 10.39
C LYS A 223 -22.51 -3.35 10.48
N ILE A 224 -21.87 -2.95 9.37
CA ILE A 224 -21.14 -1.69 9.28
C ILE A 224 -22.16 -0.56 9.11
N ASN A 225 -22.15 0.42 10.01
CA ASN A 225 -22.95 1.63 9.84
C ASN A 225 -22.36 2.46 8.69
N LEU A 226 -23.18 2.75 7.68
CA LEU A 226 -22.79 3.56 6.52
C LEU A 226 -22.27 4.94 6.93
N GLU A 227 -22.82 5.54 7.98
CA GLU A 227 -22.37 6.81 8.54
C GLU A 227 -20.94 6.73 9.05
N GLN A 228 -20.57 5.64 9.74
CA GLN A 228 -19.20 5.42 10.21
C GLN A 228 -18.22 5.27 9.04
N PHE A 229 -18.61 4.52 8.00
CA PHE A 229 -17.83 4.45 6.78
C PHE A 229 -17.65 5.84 6.14
N ILE A 230 -18.71 6.64 6.02
CA ILE A 230 -18.64 7.97 5.42
C ILE A 230 -17.71 8.90 6.23
N TYR A 231 -17.86 8.95 7.56
CA TYR A 231 -17.02 9.82 8.39
C TYR A 231 -15.54 9.41 8.35
N GLN A 232 -15.26 8.14 8.57
CA GLN A 232 -13.89 7.65 8.71
C GLN A 232 -13.16 7.57 7.37
N TYR A 233 -13.86 7.14 6.33
CA TYR A 233 -13.27 6.77 5.05
C TYR A 233 -13.44 7.82 3.95
N ILE A 234 -14.41 8.73 4.05
CA ILE A 234 -14.64 9.74 3.01
C ILE A 234 -14.33 11.12 3.55
N LEU A 235 -15.01 11.51 4.62
CA LEU A 235 -15.03 12.91 5.07
C LEU A 235 -13.77 13.31 5.85
N PHE A 236 -13.29 12.50 6.79
CA PHE A 236 -12.07 12.83 7.53
C PHE A 236 -10.82 12.84 6.62
N PRO A 237 -10.59 11.87 5.71
CA PRO A 237 -9.46 11.96 4.79
C PRO A 237 -9.47 13.20 3.88
N GLN A 238 -10.65 13.76 3.57
CA GLN A 238 -10.76 15.01 2.81
C GLN A 238 -10.21 16.21 3.59
N THR A 239 -10.38 16.26 4.93
CA THR A 239 -9.81 17.36 5.73
C THR A 239 -8.29 17.29 5.72
N ILE A 240 -7.71 16.09 5.78
CA ILE A 240 -6.26 15.89 5.67
C ILE A 240 -5.74 16.36 4.31
N ALA A 241 -6.49 16.07 3.23
CA ALA A 241 -6.13 16.53 1.90
C ALA A 241 -6.17 18.07 1.79
N ALA A 242 -7.21 18.71 2.34
CA ALA A 242 -7.34 20.17 2.36
C ALA A 242 -6.18 20.81 3.14
N GLU A 243 -5.92 20.36 4.37
CA GLU A 243 -4.83 20.86 5.20
C GLU A 243 -3.46 20.70 4.53
N ARG A 244 -3.21 19.58 3.84
CA ARG A 244 -1.96 19.36 3.10
C ARG A 244 -1.79 20.30 1.92
N ILE A 245 -2.88 20.66 1.24
CA ILE A 245 -2.88 21.62 0.13
C ILE A 245 -2.64 23.03 0.68
N ASP A 246 -3.34 23.41 1.75
CA ASP A 246 -3.23 24.74 2.38
C ASP A 246 -1.84 24.96 2.98
N SER A 247 -1.26 23.93 3.59
CA SER A 247 0.10 23.94 4.14
C SER A 247 1.20 23.61 3.11
N TYR A 248 0.86 23.44 1.83
CA TYR A 248 1.83 23.03 0.83
C TYR A 248 2.80 24.17 0.49
N LYS A 249 4.07 24.01 0.90
CA LYS A 249 5.17 24.88 0.48
C LYS A 249 5.86 24.27 -0.73
N THR A 250 5.64 24.86 -1.91
CA THR A 250 6.30 24.50 -3.17
C THR A 250 7.80 24.67 -3.04
N THR A 251 8.54 23.56 -2.98
CA THR A 251 10.01 23.57 -3.02
C THR A 251 10.49 22.95 -4.32
N PHE A 252 11.50 23.58 -4.95
CA PHE A 252 12.12 23.03 -6.16
C PHE A 252 12.65 21.61 -5.93
N ASN A 253 13.17 21.34 -4.73
CA ASN A 253 13.67 20.02 -4.35
C ASN A 253 12.56 18.97 -4.31
N GLY A 254 11.44 19.26 -3.64
CA GLY A 254 10.35 18.30 -3.47
C GLY A 254 9.58 18.01 -4.76
N ILE A 255 9.49 19.00 -5.67
CA ILE A 255 8.79 18.82 -6.94
C ILE A 255 9.73 18.26 -8.00
N PHE A 256 10.88 18.90 -8.25
CA PHE A 256 11.73 18.58 -9.40
C PHE A 256 12.87 17.62 -9.07
N LEU A 257 13.70 17.94 -8.07
CA LEU A 257 14.91 17.13 -7.82
C LEU A 257 14.60 15.74 -7.29
N GLN A 258 13.52 15.59 -6.50
CA GLN A 258 13.08 14.32 -5.94
C GLN A 258 12.76 13.28 -7.02
N PHE A 259 12.13 13.70 -8.12
CA PHE A 259 11.70 12.84 -9.22
C PHE A 259 12.49 13.05 -10.52
N LYS A 260 13.66 13.71 -10.46
CA LYS A 260 14.47 14.09 -11.63
C LYS A 260 14.68 12.98 -12.66
N PHE A 261 14.91 11.75 -12.20
CA PHE A 261 15.12 10.62 -13.12
C PHE A 261 13.83 10.13 -13.76
N ILE A 262 12.68 10.20 -13.08
CA ILE A 262 11.38 9.96 -13.71
C ILE A 262 11.12 11.04 -14.76
N TYR A 263 11.42 12.31 -14.47
CA TYR A 263 11.27 13.40 -15.43
C TYR A 263 12.13 13.24 -16.68
N ILE A 264 13.37 12.75 -16.55
CA ILE A 264 14.23 12.49 -17.72
C ILE A 264 13.54 11.52 -18.71
N PHE A 265 13.03 10.39 -18.22
CA PHE A 265 12.34 9.41 -19.07
C PHE A 265 11.01 9.96 -19.58
N PHE A 266 10.28 10.70 -18.74
CA PHE A 266 9.02 11.34 -19.11
C PHE A 266 9.21 12.36 -20.25
N ILE A 267 10.20 13.25 -20.15
CA ILE A 267 10.52 14.24 -21.18
C ILE A 267 10.98 13.54 -22.47
N LEU A 268 11.81 12.49 -22.36
CA LEU A 268 12.23 11.72 -23.53
C LEU A 268 11.04 11.08 -24.26
N LEU A 269 10.06 10.54 -23.52
CA LEU A 269 8.83 10.02 -24.10
C LEU A 269 8.06 11.12 -24.83
N LEU A 270 7.91 12.31 -24.24
CA LEU A 270 7.25 13.46 -24.88
C LEU A 270 7.96 13.85 -26.19
N ILE A 271 9.29 13.97 -26.19
CA ILE A 271 10.06 14.31 -27.39
C ILE A 271 9.81 13.30 -28.51
N ILE A 272 9.82 11.99 -28.20
CA ILE A 272 9.55 10.94 -29.19
C ILE A 272 8.14 11.09 -29.77
N LEU A 273 7.14 11.40 -28.94
CA LEU A 273 5.77 11.58 -29.42
C LEU A 273 5.63 12.80 -30.33
N PHE A 274 6.18 13.95 -29.93
CA PHE A 274 6.13 15.20 -30.71
C PHE A 274 6.86 15.08 -32.05
N THR A 275 7.99 14.37 -32.07
CA THR A 275 8.76 14.14 -33.31
C THR A 275 8.14 13.08 -34.21
N SER A 276 7.37 12.15 -33.63
CA SER A 276 6.64 11.16 -34.41
C SER A 276 5.46 11.84 -35.13
N LYS A 277 5.51 11.97 -36.46
CA LYS A 277 4.38 12.45 -37.29
C LYS A 277 3.15 11.51 -37.28
N LYS A 278 3.09 10.56 -36.35
CA LYS A 278 2.01 9.58 -36.27
C LYS A 278 0.76 10.26 -35.70
N LEU A 279 -0.18 10.57 -36.59
CA LEU A 279 -1.55 10.86 -36.20
C LEU A 279 -2.11 9.66 -35.40
N PHE A 280 -2.94 9.96 -34.40
CA PHE A 280 -3.59 8.98 -33.51
C PHE A 280 -4.23 7.79 -34.25
N LYS A 281 -4.59 7.97 -35.53
CA LYS A 281 -5.69 7.30 -36.22
C LYS A 281 -5.76 5.78 -36.09
N GLU A 282 -4.67 5.03 -35.88
CA GLU A 282 -4.75 3.56 -35.66
C GLU A 282 -3.68 2.98 -34.71
N ASN A 283 -2.88 3.81 -34.02
CA ASN A 283 -1.74 3.29 -33.27
C ASN A 283 -2.05 3.17 -31.76
N TYR A 284 -2.48 2.00 -31.30
CA TYR A 284 -2.67 1.72 -29.86
C TYR A 284 -1.44 2.04 -29.00
N LYS A 285 -0.22 2.03 -29.55
CA LYS A 285 0.97 2.47 -28.83
C LYS A 285 0.92 3.95 -28.46
N PHE A 286 0.31 4.80 -29.29
CA PHE A 286 0.14 6.22 -29.02
C PHE A 286 -0.83 6.45 -27.86
N LEU A 287 -1.96 5.74 -27.85
CA LEU A 287 -2.90 5.76 -26.73
C LEU A 287 -2.23 5.28 -25.43
N TYR A 288 -1.45 4.20 -25.51
CA TYR A 288 -0.64 3.74 -24.36
C TYR A 288 0.30 4.84 -23.87
N SER A 289 0.99 5.54 -24.76
CA SER A 289 1.86 6.67 -24.38
C SER A 289 1.12 7.81 -23.70
N ILE A 290 -0.06 8.19 -24.19
CA ILE A 290 -0.89 9.22 -23.53
C ILE A 290 -1.31 8.76 -22.13
N ILE A 291 -1.78 7.52 -22.00
CA ILE A 291 -2.17 6.94 -20.71
C ILE A 291 -1.00 6.98 -19.72
N LEU A 292 0.19 6.57 -20.16
CA LEU A 292 1.37 6.53 -19.29
C LEU A 292 1.85 7.95 -18.91
N ILE A 293 1.71 8.93 -19.81
CA ILE A 293 2.00 10.34 -19.51
C ILE A 293 1.07 10.85 -18.41
N MET A 294 -0.24 10.68 -18.58
CA MET A 294 -1.23 11.11 -17.59
C MET A 294 -1.03 10.41 -16.24
N LEU A 295 -0.77 9.10 -16.27
CA LEU A 295 -0.47 8.31 -15.09
C LEU A 295 0.78 8.83 -14.36
N THR A 296 1.85 9.15 -15.10
CA THR A 296 3.09 9.68 -14.51
C THR A 296 2.85 11.02 -13.80
N VAL A 297 2.11 11.92 -14.44
CA VAL A 297 1.74 13.23 -13.86
C VAL A 297 0.93 13.03 -12.58
N VAL A 298 -0.10 12.18 -12.63
CA VAL A 298 -0.97 11.88 -11.48
C VAL A 298 -0.20 11.25 -10.31
N LEU A 299 0.70 10.31 -10.57
CA LEU A 299 1.46 9.63 -9.51
C LEU A 299 2.48 10.55 -8.86
N ILE A 300 3.12 11.44 -9.64
CA ILE A 300 3.99 12.48 -9.09
C ILE A 300 3.15 13.45 -8.25
N PHE A 301 2.01 13.91 -8.76
CA PHE A 301 1.10 14.78 -8.00
C PHE A 301 0.68 14.15 -6.67
N HIS A 302 0.29 12.87 -6.69
CA HIS A 302 -0.05 12.10 -5.49
C HIS A 302 1.09 12.12 -4.46
N GLN A 303 2.32 11.83 -4.88
CA GLN A 303 3.50 11.81 -4.02
C GLN A 303 3.83 13.19 -3.44
N VAL A 304 3.67 14.23 -4.26
CA VAL A 304 3.90 15.62 -3.87
C VAL A 304 2.89 16.08 -2.81
N VAL A 305 1.59 15.81 -3.02
CA VAL A 305 0.51 16.28 -2.13
C VAL A 305 0.47 15.49 -0.83
N THR A 306 0.65 14.17 -0.88
CA THR A 306 0.50 13.33 0.32
C THR A 306 1.65 13.49 1.30
N LYS A 307 2.84 13.94 0.85
CA LYS A 307 4.07 13.99 1.64
C LYS A 307 4.35 12.70 2.43
N ASN A 308 3.85 11.57 1.92
CA ASN A 308 4.05 10.25 2.49
C ASN A 308 5.33 9.62 1.91
N PHE A 309 5.58 8.35 2.22
CA PHE A 309 6.70 7.60 1.66
C PHE A 309 6.72 7.59 0.12
N ILE A 310 7.93 7.76 -0.43
CA ILE A 310 8.16 7.79 -1.86
C ILE A 310 8.37 6.38 -2.40
N PHE A 311 7.50 5.93 -3.30
CA PHE A 311 7.59 4.57 -3.87
C PHE A 311 7.38 4.48 -5.39
N ILE A 312 7.20 5.59 -6.10
CA ILE A 312 6.82 5.59 -7.53
C ILE A 312 7.98 5.32 -8.51
N PHE A 313 9.15 4.86 -8.04
CA PHE A 313 10.32 4.65 -8.90
C PHE A 313 10.17 3.46 -9.87
N PHE A 314 9.18 2.58 -9.67
CA PHE A 314 8.75 1.60 -10.66
C PHE A 314 8.29 2.24 -12.00
N LEU A 315 7.99 3.55 -12.02
CA LEU A 315 7.73 4.31 -13.24
C LEU A 315 8.92 4.32 -14.19
N ILE A 316 10.16 4.21 -13.69
CA ILE A 316 11.38 4.25 -14.53
C ILE A 316 11.39 3.10 -15.54
N PRO A 317 11.37 1.81 -15.15
CA PRO A 317 11.32 0.71 -16.10
C PRO A 317 10.04 0.71 -16.95
N MET A 318 8.92 1.22 -16.42
CA MET A 318 7.67 1.34 -17.18
C MET A 318 7.79 2.37 -18.33
N LEU A 319 8.28 3.59 -18.04
CA LEU A 319 8.55 4.62 -19.05
C LEU A 319 9.62 4.17 -20.04
N ALA A 320 10.70 3.55 -19.57
CA ALA A 320 11.75 3.00 -20.42
C ALA A 320 11.20 1.98 -21.42
N SER A 321 10.36 1.05 -20.95
CA SER A 321 9.75 0.05 -21.84
C SER A 321 8.92 0.70 -22.96
N LEU A 322 8.21 1.78 -22.65
CA LEU A 322 7.36 2.48 -23.61
C LEU A 322 8.15 3.37 -24.56
N ILE A 323 9.23 4.00 -24.09
CA ILE A 323 10.20 4.71 -24.93
C ILE A 323 10.75 3.74 -25.97
N GLN A 324 11.26 2.57 -25.54
CA GLN A 324 11.77 1.55 -26.46
C GLN A 324 10.72 1.12 -27.50
N LEU A 325 9.48 0.88 -27.06
CA LEU A 325 8.36 0.49 -27.93
C LEU A 325 8.06 1.50 -29.05
N ASN A 326 8.38 2.77 -28.84
CA ASN A 326 8.11 3.88 -29.75
C ASN A 326 9.31 4.30 -30.61
N ILE A 327 10.52 3.78 -30.35
CA ILE A 327 11.68 4.02 -31.24
C ILE A 327 11.44 3.31 -32.59
N PRO A 328 11.39 4.03 -33.72
CA PRO A 328 11.14 3.43 -35.02
C PRO A 328 12.25 2.47 -35.46
N ASN A 329 11.90 1.36 -36.11
CA ASN A 329 12.88 0.42 -36.67
C ASN A 329 13.80 1.07 -37.72
N SER A 330 13.34 2.12 -38.39
CA SER A 330 14.11 2.89 -39.38
C SER A 330 15.11 3.88 -38.77
N TYR A 331 15.11 4.08 -37.45
CA TYR A 331 16.01 5.04 -36.81
C TYR A 331 17.46 4.55 -36.85
N LYS A 332 18.36 5.30 -37.51
CA LYS A 332 19.77 4.94 -37.76
C LYS A 332 20.50 4.45 -36.51
N TYR A 333 20.28 5.09 -35.36
CA TYR A 333 20.96 4.78 -34.09
C TYR A 333 20.09 3.98 -33.11
N ARG A 334 19.09 3.24 -33.61
CA ARG A 334 18.13 2.50 -32.77
C ARG A 334 18.80 1.58 -31.75
N ASN A 335 19.75 0.76 -32.17
CA ASN A 335 20.38 -0.21 -31.27
C ASN A 335 21.17 0.49 -30.17
N LEU A 336 21.89 1.57 -30.51
CA LEU A 336 22.59 2.39 -29.51
C LEU A 336 21.60 3.03 -28.52
N ALA A 337 20.50 3.61 -29.01
CA ALA A 337 19.48 4.22 -28.16
C ALA A 337 18.83 3.20 -27.21
N ILE A 338 18.55 1.99 -27.70
CA ILE A 338 18.03 0.89 -26.88
C ILE A 338 19.06 0.48 -25.81
N SER A 339 20.34 0.30 -26.18
CA SER A 339 21.39 -0.04 -25.23
C SER A 339 21.56 1.02 -24.14
N VAL A 340 21.57 2.31 -24.50
CA VAL A 340 21.63 3.42 -23.53
C VAL A 340 20.43 3.38 -22.59
N LEU A 341 19.23 3.09 -23.10
CA LEU A 341 18.01 3.02 -22.31
C LEU A 341 18.03 1.85 -21.32
N ILE A 342 18.47 0.67 -21.76
CA ILE A 342 18.65 -0.52 -20.90
C ILE A 342 19.66 -0.22 -19.79
N ILE A 343 20.85 0.27 -20.15
CA ILE A 343 21.92 0.60 -19.21
C ILE A 343 21.46 1.64 -18.19
N SER A 344 20.78 2.71 -18.66
CA SER A 344 20.24 3.75 -17.77
C SER A 344 19.18 3.19 -16.83
N THR A 345 18.28 2.33 -17.33
CA THR A 345 17.25 1.67 -16.50
C THR A 345 17.88 0.77 -15.45
N PHE A 346 18.92 0.02 -15.81
CA PHE A 346 19.66 -0.84 -14.88
C PHE A 346 20.31 -0.04 -13.76
N PHE A 347 21.09 1.00 -14.10
CA PHE A 347 21.77 1.83 -13.09
C PHE A 347 20.79 2.56 -12.17
N LEU A 348 19.67 3.05 -12.70
CA LEU A 348 18.65 3.69 -11.88
C LEU A 348 17.90 2.68 -11.00
N THR A 349 17.65 1.48 -11.51
CA THR A 349 17.11 0.38 -10.71
C THR A 349 18.04 0.07 -9.55
N LEU A 350 19.34 -0.11 -9.81
CA LEU A 350 20.33 -0.37 -8.76
C LEU A 350 20.39 0.78 -7.75
N LYS A 351 20.44 2.04 -8.22
CA LYS A 351 20.45 3.22 -7.36
C LYS A 351 19.28 3.25 -6.38
N TYR A 352 18.06 3.06 -6.88
CA TYR A 352 16.86 3.13 -6.05
C TYR A 352 16.64 1.87 -5.23
N HIS A 353 17.10 0.73 -5.71
CA HIS A 353 17.18 -0.51 -4.94
C HIS A 353 18.07 -0.34 -3.70
N LEU A 354 19.29 0.16 -3.86
CA LEU A 354 20.19 0.41 -2.74
C LEU A 354 19.55 1.38 -1.73
N ARG A 355 18.99 2.49 -2.22
CA ARG A 355 18.42 3.52 -1.36
C ARG A 355 17.14 3.12 -0.61
N PHE A 356 16.22 2.43 -1.27
CA PHE A 356 14.89 2.17 -0.70
C PHE A 356 14.73 0.76 -0.16
N ASN A 357 15.44 -0.22 -0.73
CA ASN A 357 15.33 -1.61 -0.31
C ASN A 357 16.49 -1.98 0.63
N GLU A 358 17.75 -1.75 0.26
CA GLU A 358 18.90 -2.11 1.12
C GLU A 358 19.01 -1.19 2.34
N GLU A 359 18.96 0.12 2.16
CA GLU A 359 19.00 1.10 3.26
C GLU A 359 17.65 1.22 4.00
N ARG A 360 16.60 0.52 3.56
CA ARG A 360 15.24 0.55 4.15
C ARG A 360 14.72 1.96 4.44
N LYS A 361 15.00 2.92 3.54
CA LYS A 361 14.60 4.33 3.68
C LYS A 361 13.10 4.55 3.91
N MET A 362 12.24 3.69 3.37
CA MET A 362 10.79 3.80 3.62
C MET A 362 10.42 3.48 5.08
N LEU A 363 11.26 2.77 5.82
CA LEU A 363 11.08 2.51 7.25
C LEU A 363 11.85 3.51 8.13
N ASN A 364 12.34 4.61 7.54
CA ASN A 364 13.21 5.61 8.20
C ASN A 364 14.52 5.02 8.75
N LEU A 365 15.00 3.91 8.19
CA LEU A 365 16.23 3.26 8.65
C LEU A 365 17.46 3.64 7.82
N GLU A 366 17.36 4.69 7.01
CA GLU A 366 18.53 5.21 6.31
C GLU A 366 19.62 5.63 7.30
N ASN A 367 20.88 5.33 6.97
CA ASN A 367 22.05 5.62 7.82
C ASN A 367 22.10 4.83 9.14
N ILE A 368 21.21 3.86 9.36
CA ILE A 368 21.28 2.94 10.49
C ILE A 368 22.12 1.71 10.12
N ASN A 369 22.93 1.23 11.06
CA ASN A 369 23.65 -0.02 10.89
C ASN A 369 22.70 -1.22 11.07
N LEU A 370 22.07 -1.66 9.98
CA LEU A 370 21.13 -2.79 9.96
C LEU A 370 21.74 -4.11 10.47
N LYS A 371 23.07 -4.25 10.53
CA LYS A 371 23.72 -5.45 11.10
C LYS A 371 23.53 -5.58 12.62
N LYS A 372 23.09 -4.53 13.31
CA LYS A 372 22.72 -4.58 14.73
C LYS A 372 21.35 -5.20 14.99
N ASN A 373 20.66 -5.64 13.94
CA ASN A 373 19.35 -6.27 14.08
C ASN A 373 19.40 -7.52 14.99
N ILE A 374 18.24 -7.86 15.53
CA ILE A 374 18.06 -9.01 16.41
C ILE A 374 16.88 -9.85 15.89
N ASP A 375 16.92 -11.17 16.02
CA ASP A 375 15.78 -11.99 15.62
C ASP A 375 14.55 -11.67 16.50
N ALA A 376 13.44 -11.28 15.87
CA ALA A 376 12.19 -10.98 16.55
C ALA A 376 11.55 -12.24 17.20
N GLU A 377 12.02 -13.45 16.89
CA GLU A 377 11.69 -14.66 17.66
C GLU A 377 11.98 -14.49 19.16
N LEU A 378 12.96 -13.63 19.52
CA LEU A 378 13.19 -13.29 20.91
C LEU A 378 11.96 -12.65 21.54
N ILE A 379 11.19 -11.81 20.83
CA ILE A 379 9.95 -11.20 21.34
C ILE A 379 8.87 -12.29 21.47
N HIS A 380 8.57 -12.98 20.36
CA HIS A 380 7.55 -14.03 20.32
C HIS A 380 7.77 -14.99 19.13
N PRO A 381 7.50 -16.30 19.25
CA PRO A 381 7.70 -17.27 18.16
C PRO A 381 6.97 -16.95 16.85
N SER A 382 5.81 -16.29 16.92
CA SER A 382 5.07 -15.90 15.71
C SER A 382 5.81 -14.88 14.85
N LEU A 383 6.81 -14.17 15.40
CA LEU A 383 7.62 -13.17 14.69
C LEU A 383 8.90 -13.74 14.07
N LYS A 384 9.13 -15.06 14.19
CA LYS A 384 10.34 -15.73 13.70
C LYS A 384 10.67 -15.39 12.25
N GLY A 385 11.91 -14.93 12.03
CA GLY A 385 12.43 -14.57 10.71
C GLY A 385 12.28 -13.10 10.34
N LEU A 386 11.75 -12.27 11.25
CA LEU A 386 11.86 -10.82 11.18
C LEU A 386 13.15 -10.36 11.86
N GLN A 387 13.95 -9.57 11.17
CA GLN A 387 15.14 -8.92 11.71
C GLN A 387 14.73 -7.59 12.36
N TRP A 388 14.57 -7.62 13.68
CA TRP A 388 14.12 -6.50 14.48
C TRP A 388 15.18 -5.41 14.60
N ILE A 389 14.85 -4.22 14.12
CA ILE A 389 15.58 -2.98 14.37
C ILE A 389 14.64 -1.80 14.10
N THR A 390 14.64 -0.82 14.98
CA THR A 390 13.83 0.40 14.91
C THR A 390 14.72 1.64 14.90
N TYR A 391 14.15 2.78 14.53
CA TYR A 391 14.85 4.06 14.56
C TYR A 391 15.21 4.49 16.00
N ASP A 392 14.23 4.39 16.91
CA ASP A 392 14.36 4.90 18.27
C ASP A 392 15.35 4.08 19.12
N TYR A 393 15.45 2.77 18.87
CA TYR A 393 16.34 1.85 19.58
C TYR A 393 17.48 1.32 18.70
N GLN A 394 17.86 2.08 17.66
CA GLN A 394 18.88 1.69 16.67
C GLN A 394 20.26 1.27 17.26
N ASN A 395 20.58 1.76 18.46
CA ASN A 395 21.84 1.43 19.14
C ASN A 395 21.73 0.24 20.08
N GLU A 396 20.55 0.00 20.68
CA GLU A 396 20.31 -1.06 21.65
C GLU A 396 18.94 -1.74 21.42
N PRO A 397 18.74 -2.48 20.31
CA PRO A 397 17.45 -3.14 20.03
C PRO A 397 17.06 -4.18 21.10
N SER A 398 18.03 -4.71 21.85
CA SER A 398 17.78 -5.62 22.97
C SER A 398 17.06 -4.95 24.14
N ALA A 399 17.30 -3.65 24.38
CA ALA A 399 16.61 -2.90 25.41
C ALA A 399 15.13 -2.71 25.06
N GLU A 400 14.82 -2.42 23.79
CA GLU A 400 13.46 -2.37 23.27
C GLU A 400 12.73 -3.72 23.46
N ILE A 401 13.38 -4.82 23.08
CA ILE A 401 12.82 -6.16 23.22
C ILE A 401 12.51 -6.48 24.70
N ALA A 402 13.37 -6.06 25.63
CA ALA A 402 13.13 -6.27 27.06
C ALA A 402 11.89 -5.50 27.54
N LEU A 403 11.75 -4.23 27.16
CA LEU A 403 10.57 -3.41 27.48
C LEU A 403 9.28 -3.99 26.89
N ILE A 404 9.33 -4.45 25.64
CA ILE A 404 8.19 -5.09 24.98
C ILE A 404 7.76 -6.35 25.74
N LYS A 405 8.71 -7.21 26.13
CA LYS A 405 8.42 -8.46 26.86
C LYS A 405 7.81 -8.22 28.23
N GLU A 406 8.36 -7.29 28.99
CA GLU A 406 7.82 -6.90 30.29
C GLU A 406 6.38 -6.40 30.13
N SER A 407 6.14 -5.58 29.11
CA SER A 407 4.82 -5.03 28.80
C SER A 407 3.82 -6.11 28.40
N MET A 408 4.23 -7.05 27.54
CA MET A 408 3.42 -8.21 27.17
C MET A 408 3.06 -9.07 28.39
N THR A 409 4.01 -9.25 29.31
CA THR A 409 3.80 -10.02 30.54
C THR A 409 2.77 -9.35 31.46
N GLU A 410 2.88 -8.04 31.70
CA GLU A 410 1.89 -7.28 32.49
C GLU A 410 0.49 -7.36 31.85
N ILE A 411 0.40 -7.21 30.52
CA ILE A 411 -0.88 -7.30 29.81
C ILE A 411 -1.46 -8.71 29.92
N GLU A 412 -0.66 -9.76 29.77
CA GLU A 412 -1.12 -11.15 29.83
C GLU A 412 -1.63 -11.56 31.23
N GLN A 413 -0.99 -11.04 32.28
CA GLN A 413 -1.40 -11.26 33.67
C GLN A 413 -2.71 -10.56 34.01
N ASP A 414 -3.02 -9.44 33.34
CA ASP A 414 -4.28 -8.72 33.53
C ASP A 414 -5.46 -9.46 32.89
N LYS A 415 -6.34 -10.02 33.74
CA LYS A 415 -7.55 -10.75 33.30
C LYS A 415 -8.79 -9.86 33.11
N SER A 416 -8.67 -8.56 33.34
CA SER A 416 -9.76 -7.62 33.06
C SER A 416 -9.98 -7.46 31.55
N LYS A 417 -11.17 -7.01 31.17
CA LYS A 417 -11.42 -6.61 29.78
C LYS A 417 -10.61 -5.36 29.46
N LYS A 418 -9.69 -5.46 28.51
CA LYS A 418 -8.70 -4.42 28.26
C LYS A 418 -8.70 -3.89 26.82
N MET A 419 -8.22 -2.66 26.69
CA MET A 419 -7.99 -1.98 25.43
C MET A 419 -6.59 -1.38 25.43
N ILE A 420 -5.85 -1.51 24.33
CA ILE A 420 -4.51 -0.93 24.19
C ILE A 420 -4.45 0.09 23.06
N LEU A 421 -3.81 1.22 23.31
CA LEU A 421 -3.39 2.18 22.29
C LEU A 421 -1.88 1.99 22.10
N THR A 422 -1.46 1.30 21.03
CA THR A 422 -0.04 1.02 20.74
C THR A 422 0.26 0.84 19.25
N GLY A 423 1.35 1.42 18.75
CA GLY A 423 1.88 1.17 17.41
C GLY A 423 2.57 -0.20 17.27
N TYR A 424 2.74 -0.95 18.36
CA TYR A 424 3.30 -2.32 18.35
C TYR A 424 2.18 -3.32 18.04
N LEU A 425 1.65 -3.20 16.82
CA LEU A 425 0.42 -3.84 16.30
C LEU A 425 0.60 -5.33 15.99
N PHE A 426 1.24 -6.06 16.89
CA PHE A 426 1.30 -7.53 16.90
C PHE A 426 0.91 -8.11 18.26
N PHE A 427 0.76 -7.27 19.30
CA PHE A 427 0.45 -7.71 20.66
C PHE A 427 -0.81 -8.58 20.72
N SER A 428 -1.87 -8.20 20.00
CA SER A 428 -3.11 -8.99 20.00
C SER A 428 -2.87 -10.43 19.53
N ALA A 429 -2.10 -10.59 18.45
CA ALA A 429 -1.77 -11.89 17.89
C ALA A 429 -0.77 -12.67 18.75
N ALA A 430 0.21 -11.99 19.36
CA ALA A 430 1.22 -12.61 20.21
C ALA A 430 0.64 -13.11 21.54
N LEU A 431 -0.31 -12.37 22.11
CA LEU A 431 -1.00 -12.75 23.35
C LEU A 431 -2.24 -13.62 23.10
N ASN A 432 -2.55 -13.91 21.84
CA ASN A 432 -3.76 -14.62 21.42
C ASN A 432 -5.04 -14.03 22.05
N GLU A 433 -5.12 -12.70 22.09
CA GLU A 433 -6.22 -11.94 22.69
C GLU A 433 -6.46 -10.67 21.88
N ASN A 434 -7.72 -10.35 21.57
CA ASN A 434 -8.04 -9.08 20.93
C ASN A 434 -7.98 -7.93 21.93
N LEU A 435 -6.87 -7.19 21.88
CA LEU A 435 -6.60 -6.05 22.76
C LEU A 435 -7.35 -4.78 22.34
N ASN A 436 -8.33 -4.89 21.43
CA ASN A 436 -9.29 -3.85 21.12
C ASN A 436 -8.71 -2.50 20.70
N ASN A 437 -7.53 -2.47 20.06
CA ASN A 437 -6.88 -1.21 19.70
C ASN A 437 -7.86 -0.30 18.94
N PRO A 438 -8.14 0.92 19.45
CA PRO A 438 -9.27 1.72 18.99
C PRO A 438 -9.12 2.25 17.58
N SER A 439 -7.91 2.21 17.02
CA SER A 439 -7.63 2.59 15.63
C SER A 439 -6.61 1.65 14.98
N ARG A 440 -6.61 1.59 13.64
CA ARG A 440 -5.59 0.81 12.89
C ARG A 440 -4.19 1.42 13.04
N TRP A 441 -4.12 2.74 13.17
CA TRP A 441 -2.88 3.49 13.39
C TRP A 441 -3.11 4.39 14.60
N PRO A 442 -2.64 3.99 15.78
CA PRO A 442 -2.83 4.77 16.99
C PRO A 442 -1.82 5.90 17.02
N SER A 443 -2.29 7.09 16.68
CA SER A 443 -1.57 8.37 16.79
C SER A 443 -2.57 9.51 16.59
N LEU A 444 -2.52 10.55 17.41
CA LEU A 444 -3.41 11.71 17.29
C LEU A 444 -2.79 12.89 16.54
N GLN A 445 -1.52 12.78 16.13
CA GLN A 445 -0.78 13.86 15.48
C GLN A 445 -0.37 13.51 14.04
N ASP A 446 -1.07 12.54 13.44
CA ASP A 446 -0.84 12.10 12.08
C ASP A 446 -2.15 12.12 11.27
N ALA A 447 -2.07 11.65 10.03
CA ALA A 447 -3.22 11.58 9.12
C ALA A 447 -4.21 10.45 9.45
N SER A 448 -4.05 9.75 10.57
CA SER A 448 -4.76 8.50 10.86
C SER A 448 -5.97 8.68 11.76
N ASN A 449 -5.91 9.60 12.72
CA ASN A 449 -7.03 9.93 13.60
C ASN A 449 -7.22 11.45 13.68
N PRO A 450 -8.46 11.95 13.82
CA PRO A 450 -8.69 13.38 13.99
C PRO A 450 -8.01 13.90 15.26
N ASP A 451 -7.26 15.00 15.14
CA ASP A 451 -6.74 15.76 16.27
C ASP A 451 -7.81 16.71 16.85
N LYS A 452 -7.48 17.47 17.90
CA LYS A 452 -8.43 18.38 18.58
C LYS A 452 -8.92 19.54 17.71
N GLU A 453 -8.15 19.94 16.71
CA GLU A 453 -8.47 21.07 15.83
C GLU A 453 -9.36 20.63 14.66
N ASN A 454 -9.39 19.32 14.37
CA ASN A 454 -10.18 18.74 13.30
C ASN A 454 -11.70 18.71 13.61
N PRO A 455 -12.58 19.05 12.66
CA PRO A 455 -14.04 19.03 12.87
C PRO A 455 -14.60 17.65 13.22
N TYR A 456 -13.90 16.56 12.88
CA TYR A 456 -14.33 15.19 13.18
C TYR A 456 -13.82 14.65 14.52
N TYR A 457 -13.09 15.44 15.31
CA TYR A 457 -12.58 15.03 16.63
C TYR A 457 -13.66 14.53 17.58
N GLY A 458 -14.76 15.28 17.67
CA GLY A 458 -15.89 14.91 18.54
C GLY A 458 -16.51 13.56 18.15
N ILE A 459 -16.50 13.23 16.86
CA ILE A 459 -16.99 11.94 16.35
C ILE A 459 -16.02 10.82 16.74
N TYR A 460 -14.72 11.01 16.51
CA TYR A 460 -13.70 10.03 16.91
C TYR A 460 -13.68 9.78 18.41
N LYS A 461 -13.69 10.83 19.24
CA LYS A 461 -13.75 10.70 20.71
C LYS A 461 -14.98 9.92 21.16
N ARG A 462 -16.15 10.19 20.56
CA ARG A 462 -17.40 9.45 20.85
C ARG A 462 -17.31 8.01 20.38
N PHE A 463 -16.72 7.75 19.22
CA PHE A 463 -16.50 6.41 18.70
C PHE A 463 -15.66 5.56 19.68
N VAL A 464 -14.50 6.07 20.12
CA VAL A 464 -13.64 5.37 21.10
C VAL A 464 -14.36 5.17 22.43
N LYS A 465 -15.04 6.19 22.97
CA LYS A 465 -15.84 6.06 24.21
C LYS A 465 -16.91 4.98 24.08
N ASN A 466 -17.62 4.92 22.96
CA ASN A 466 -18.65 3.91 22.71
C ASN A 466 -18.07 2.50 22.60
N LEU A 467 -16.87 2.33 22.01
CA LEU A 467 -16.17 1.05 22.00
C LEU A 467 -15.85 0.58 23.41
N ILE A 468 -15.31 1.48 24.25
CA ILE A 468 -14.97 1.18 25.65
C ILE A 468 -16.21 0.73 26.44
N ILE A 469 -17.32 1.46 26.32
CA ILE A 469 -18.57 1.15 27.03
C ILE A 469 -19.19 -0.16 26.50
N SER A 470 -19.35 -0.29 25.18
CA SER A 470 -20.02 -1.45 24.58
C SER A 470 -19.28 -2.76 24.82
N LYS A 471 -17.94 -2.72 24.80
CA LYS A 471 -17.10 -3.88 25.10
C LYS A 471 -16.90 -4.12 26.60
N LYS A 472 -17.37 -3.20 27.45
CA LYS A 472 -17.22 -3.21 28.92
C LYS A 472 -15.75 -3.27 29.32
N ILE A 473 -14.94 -2.40 28.73
CA ILE A 473 -13.52 -2.31 29.03
C ILE A 473 -13.33 -1.71 30.43
N GLU A 474 -12.45 -2.33 31.21
CA GLU A 474 -12.15 -1.97 32.60
C GLU A 474 -10.76 -1.36 32.74
N THR A 475 -9.81 -1.79 31.90
CA THR A 475 -8.42 -1.35 31.92
C THR A 475 -7.99 -0.85 30.54
N LEU A 476 -7.33 0.29 30.50
CA LEU A 476 -6.73 0.84 29.29
C LEU A 476 -5.22 0.83 29.40
N TYR A 477 -4.55 0.53 28.31
CA TYR A 477 -3.10 0.57 28.19
C TYR A 477 -2.69 1.56 27.12
N SER A 478 -1.67 2.36 27.37
CA SER A 478 -1.12 3.31 26.41
C SER A 478 0.38 3.13 26.34
N SER A 479 0.93 2.96 25.13
CA SER A 479 2.37 2.95 24.95
C SER A 479 2.94 4.32 24.55
N LYS A 480 4.22 4.54 24.86
CA LYS A 480 4.92 5.83 24.75
C LYS A 480 5.08 6.34 23.32
N ASP A 481 5.02 5.48 22.31
CA ASP A 481 5.00 5.84 20.90
C ASP A 481 3.77 6.70 20.51
N ASN A 482 2.74 6.73 21.36
CA ASN A 482 1.62 7.66 21.23
C ASN A 482 1.94 8.98 21.95
N LYS A 483 2.22 10.04 21.18
CA LYS A 483 2.48 11.38 21.73
C LYS A 483 1.31 11.96 22.53
N GLU A 484 0.08 11.64 22.13
CA GLU A 484 -1.14 12.03 22.83
C GLU A 484 -2.03 10.82 23.04
N ASP A 485 -2.55 10.71 24.26
CA ASP A 485 -3.35 9.57 24.70
C ASP A 485 -4.83 9.97 24.76
N ILE A 486 -5.62 9.47 23.82
CA ILE A 486 -7.06 9.72 23.74
C ILE A 486 -7.80 9.30 25.02
N PHE A 487 -7.27 8.32 25.77
CA PHE A 487 -7.88 7.88 27.01
C PHE A 487 -7.78 8.95 28.11
N LYS A 488 -6.70 9.75 28.12
CA LYS A 488 -6.55 10.93 29.00
C LYS A 488 -7.58 12.02 28.70
N GLU A 489 -8.06 12.09 27.47
CA GLU A 489 -9.08 13.06 27.04
C GLU A 489 -10.51 12.57 27.28
N ILE A 490 -10.74 11.26 27.24
CA ILE A 490 -12.06 10.65 27.49
C ILE A 490 -12.35 10.56 28.99
N PHE A 491 -11.36 10.18 29.79
CA PHE A 491 -11.53 9.95 31.23
C PHE A 491 -10.67 10.91 32.06
N GLU A 492 -11.36 11.75 32.83
CA GLU A 492 -10.75 12.71 33.73
C GLU A 492 -9.96 12.02 34.86
N LYS A 493 -9.02 12.77 35.46
CA LYS A 493 -8.15 12.27 36.54
C LYS A 493 -8.91 11.87 37.82
N ASN A 494 -10.10 12.40 38.03
CA ASN A 494 -10.92 12.15 39.23
C ASN A 494 -11.44 10.70 39.32
N CYS A 495 -11.67 10.02 38.20
CA CYS A 495 -12.21 8.66 38.17
C CYS A 495 -11.21 7.60 37.69
N ARG A 496 -10.10 8.01 37.07
CA ARG A 496 -9.10 7.11 36.48
C ARG A 496 -7.84 7.01 37.32
N ASN A 497 -7.46 5.79 37.69
CA ASN A 497 -6.18 5.53 38.35
C ASN A 497 -5.11 5.16 37.30
N THR A 498 -3.96 5.85 37.31
CA THR A 498 -2.89 5.66 36.32
C THR A 498 -1.62 5.16 36.99
N LYS A 499 -1.02 4.11 36.42
CA LYS A 499 0.25 3.52 36.87
C LYS A 499 1.19 3.37 35.68
N GLU A 500 2.39 3.92 35.78
CA GLU A 500 3.47 3.63 34.83
C GLU A 500 4.03 2.23 35.13
N ILE A 501 4.13 1.38 34.10
CA ILE A 501 4.62 0.00 34.24
C ILE A 501 6.12 -0.01 33.98
N ASN A 502 6.53 0.60 32.86
CA ASN A 502 7.92 0.82 32.48
C ASN A 502 7.99 2.03 31.52
N ASP A 503 9.17 2.29 30.96
CA ASP A 503 9.39 3.39 30.01
C ASP A 503 8.58 3.27 28.72
N PHE A 504 7.93 2.14 28.47
CA PHE A 504 7.15 1.87 27.28
C PHE A 504 5.64 1.90 27.54
N LEU A 505 5.15 1.35 28.66
CA LEU A 505 3.73 1.07 28.90
C LEU A 505 3.18 1.80 30.13
N THR A 506 2.02 2.43 29.96
CA THR A 506 1.20 3.00 31.03
C THR A 506 -0.13 2.26 31.13
N LYS A 507 -0.59 2.00 32.35
CA LYS A 507 -1.87 1.35 32.66
C LYS A 507 -2.84 2.36 33.29
N HIS A 508 -4.11 2.28 32.89
CA HIS A 508 -5.21 3.10 33.39
C HIS A 508 -6.38 2.22 33.82
N ASP A 509 -6.70 2.21 35.11
CA ASP A 509 -7.95 1.60 35.62
C ASP A 509 -9.08 2.62 35.54
N ILE A 510 -10.16 2.24 34.84
CA ILE A 510 -11.34 3.08 34.60
C ILE A 510 -12.63 2.51 35.20
N LYS A 511 -12.56 1.50 36.08
CA LYS A 511 -13.75 0.87 36.69
C LYS A 511 -14.65 1.88 37.42
N ASN A 512 -14.06 2.92 37.99
CA ASN A 512 -14.78 3.98 38.69
C ASN A 512 -15.34 5.06 37.74
N CYS A 513 -14.96 5.06 36.46
CA CYS A 513 -15.43 6.04 35.47
C CYS A 513 -16.72 5.62 34.73
N ILE A 514 -17.08 4.34 34.74
CA ILE A 514 -18.20 3.77 33.93
C ILE A 514 -19.40 3.40 34.83
N LYS A 515 -19.39 3.79 36.11
CA LYS A 515 -20.51 3.55 37.04
C LYS A 515 -21.77 4.32 36.68
#